data_AF-A0A2W2DMD4-F1
#
_entry.id   AF-A0A2W2DMD4-F1
#
_cell.length_a   1.000
_cell.length_b   1.000
_cell.length_c   1.000
_cell.angle_alpha   90.00
_cell.angle_beta   90.00
_cell.angle_gamma   90.00
#
_symmetry.space_group_name_H-M   'P 1'
#
loop_
_entity.id
_entity.type
_entity.pdbx_description
1 polymer ?
#
loop_
_entity_poly.entity_id
_entity_poly.type
_entity_poly.pdbx_seq_one_letter_code
_entity_poly.pdbx_strand_id
1 'polypeptide(L)'
;MIGAAVGIYVPKVLDPPDTRPIAVNVVSNPATVDTWGSDEFGLVMPKDAKPAGQPPIGCSEIVDWARHNGAVDRDVSRVRLVVQGVTDQGVLIDNLRAKVIRHTRTPEPAGVELRCGGAQGVATPRRVVIDLDAEEPAAAYAEEIAGRIPLFGFTLQKGETEIFDLTATTKGTVEWVLELDLVVGGERQTVEVTNRGASFMTTAWRSSRTYQVPAGTDYWVECSASVGTECKENVSPVDFRYSS
;
A
#
# COMPACT_ATOMS: atom_id res chain seq x y z
N MET A 1 -15.26 64.59 16.36
CA MET A 1 -15.74 63.25 15.93
C MET A 1 -14.52 62.35 15.85
N ILE A 2 -14.21 61.62 16.93
CA ILE A 2 -13.10 60.67 16.97
C ILE A 2 -13.76 59.29 17.03
N GLY A 3 -13.77 58.57 15.91
CA GLY A 3 -14.35 57.23 15.83
C GLY A 3 -13.35 56.19 16.31
N ALA A 4 -13.67 55.48 17.37
CA ALA A 4 -12.90 54.31 17.82
C ALA A 4 -13.34 53.09 17.00
N ALA A 5 -12.41 52.51 16.24
CA ALA A 5 -12.61 51.21 15.60
C ALA A 5 -12.38 50.12 16.65
N VAL A 6 -13.44 49.45 17.08
CA VAL A 6 -13.35 48.24 17.90
C VAL A 6 -13.09 47.07 16.95
N GLY A 7 -11.84 46.61 16.91
CA GLY A 7 -11.49 45.38 16.21
C GLY A 7 -12.15 44.19 16.90
N ILE A 8 -13.12 43.57 16.23
CA ILE A 8 -13.72 42.31 16.68
C ILE A 8 -12.66 41.22 16.45
N TYR A 9 -12.06 40.73 17.54
CA TYR A 9 -11.24 39.53 17.52
C TYR A 9 -12.17 38.34 17.24
N VAL A 10 -12.10 37.82 16.01
CA VAL A 10 -12.74 36.54 15.66
C VAL A 10 -11.73 35.46 16.03
N PRO A 11 -11.94 34.66 17.09
CA PRO A 11 -11.05 33.54 17.38
C PRO A 11 -11.08 32.61 16.18
N LYS A 12 -9.88 32.23 15.69
CA LYS A 12 -9.74 31.11 14.75
C LYS A 12 -10.50 29.93 15.34
N VAL A 13 -11.49 29.43 14.60
CA VAL A 13 -12.13 28.15 14.89
C VAL A 13 -11.00 27.12 14.96
N LEU A 14 -10.70 26.66 16.18
CA LEU A 14 -9.84 25.49 16.37
C LEU A 14 -10.57 24.34 15.70
N ASP A 15 -9.87 23.58 14.87
CA ASP A 15 -10.43 22.33 14.35
C ASP A 15 -10.98 21.51 15.53
N PRO A 16 -12.19 20.93 15.40
CA PRO A 16 -12.72 20.09 16.46
C PRO A 16 -11.69 19.00 16.80
N PRO A 17 -11.51 18.66 18.08
CA PRO A 17 -10.55 17.64 18.47
C PRO A 17 -10.88 16.34 17.72
N ASP A 18 -9.85 15.70 17.17
CA ASP A 18 -9.98 14.41 16.48
C ASP A 18 -10.57 13.38 17.45
N THR A 19 -11.85 13.05 17.28
CA THR A 19 -12.60 12.15 18.16
C THR A 19 -12.41 10.69 17.80
N ARG A 20 -11.52 10.36 16.85
CA ARG A 20 -11.29 8.97 16.45
C ARG A 20 -10.70 8.19 17.63
N PRO A 21 -11.15 6.95 17.89
CA PRO A 21 -10.62 6.14 18.98
C PRO A 21 -9.20 5.61 18.72
N ILE A 22 -8.78 5.64 17.45
CA ILE A 22 -7.46 5.24 16.99
C ILE A 22 -6.85 6.30 16.07
N ALA A 23 -5.52 6.41 16.11
CA ALA A 23 -4.73 7.03 15.06
C ALA A 23 -4.14 5.95 14.16
N VAL A 24 -4.15 6.18 12.84
CA VAL A 24 -3.62 5.23 11.86
C VAL A 24 -2.56 5.92 11.00
N ASN A 25 -1.36 5.36 10.97
CA ASN A 25 -0.35 5.71 9.98
C ASN A 25 -0.25 4.60 8.92
N VAL A 26 -0.14 5.00 7.66
CA VAL A 26 -0.03 4.09 6.52
C VAL A 26 1.33 4.27 5.87
N VAL A 27 2.13 3.20 5.86
CA VAL A 27 3.34 3.10 5.06
C VAL A 27 3.00 2.26 3.84
N SER A 28 2.82 2.94 2.71
CA SER A 28 2.45 2.28 1.46
C SER A 28 3.65 1.90 0.61
N ASN A 29 4.84 2.48 0.79
CA ASN A 29 6.05 2.06 0.07
C ASN A 29 6.68 0.87 0.81
N PRO A 30 6.54 -0.37 0.30
CA PRO A 30 7.02 -1.54 1.03
C PRO A 30 8.55 -1.68 1.03
N ALA A 31 9.25 -0.99 0.12
CA ALA A 31 10.71 -1.03 0.06
C ALA A 31 11.38 -0.23 1.20
N THR A 32 10.63 0.54 1.97
CA THR A 32 11.11 1.22 3.20
C THR A 32 10.82 0.41 4.47
N VAL A 33 10.29 -0.79 4.34
CA VAL A 33 9.88 -1.65 5.44
C VAL A 33 10.77 -2.89 5.52
N ASP A 34 11.56 -2.99 6.58
CA ASP A 34 12.55 -4.05 6.78
C ASP A 34 11.96 -5.47 6.71
N THR A 35 10.72 -5.68 7.18
CA THR A 35 10.04 -6.99 7.13
C THR A 35 9.95 -7.57 5.72
N TRP A 36 9.88 -6.71 4.70
CA TRP A 36 9.78 -7.11 3.30
C TRP A 36 11.12 -6.94 2.56
N GLY A 37 12.23 -6.70 3.26
CA GLY A 37 13.51 -6.38 2.61
C GLY A 37 14.02 -7.45 1.63
N SER A 38 13.63 -8.71 1.80
CA SER A 38 13.95 -9.81 0.86
C SER A 38 12.98 -9.94 -0.31
N ASP A 39 11.85 -9.24 -0.30
CA ASP A 39 10.79 -9.39 -1.29
C ASP A 39 11.12 -8.60 -2.56
N GLU A 40 10.59 -9.08 -3.68
CA GLU A 40 10.58 -8.35 -4.93
C GLU A 40 9.28 -7.53 -5.03
N PHE A 41 9.39 -6.24 -5.35
CA PHE A 41 8.23 -5.37 -5.54
C PHE A 41 7.96 -5.13 -7.01
N GLY A 42 6.87 -5.73 -7.49
CA GLY A 42 6.34 -5.52 -8.83
C GLY A 42 5.45 -4.27 -8.89
N LEU A 43 5.66 -3.40 -9.88
CA LEU A 43 4.82 -2.22 -10.15
C LEU A 43 4.44 -2.19 -11.62
N VAL A 44 3.26 -1.67 -11.93
CA VAL A 44 2.69 -1.62 -13.28
C VAL A 44 2.42 -0.17 -13.66
N MET A 45 3.14 0.32 -14.66
CA MET A 45 2.96 1.69 -15.18
C MET A 45 1.68 1.83 -16.02
N PRO A 46 1.01 3.00 -16.01
CA PRO A 46 -0.07 3.30 -16.96
C PRO A 46 0.40 3.19 -18.42
N LYS A 47 -0.51 2.81 -19.33
CA LYS A 47 -0.21 2.65 -20.77
C LYS A 47 0.25 3.95 -21.45
N ASP A 48 -0.21 5.07 -20.94
CA ASP A 48 0.07 6.42 -21.41
C ASP A 48 1.19 7.09 -20.64
N ALA A 49 1.84 6.39 -19.71
CA ALA A 49 2.98 6.94 -18.99
C ALA A 49 4.10 7.31 -19.98
N LYS A 50 4.70 8.47 -19.73
CA LYS A 50 5.87 9.00 -20.46
C LYS A 50 6.93 9.48 -19.48
N PRO A 51 7.47 8.57 -18.64
CA PRO A 51 8.54 8.92 -17.73
C PRO A 51 9.75 9.42 -18.53
N ALA A 52 10.26 10.59 -18.18
CA ALA A 52 11.50 11.14 -18.73
C ALA A 52 12.63 10.95 -17.71
N GLY A 53 13.78 10.42 -18.17
CA GLY A 53 15.01 10.33 -17.36
C GLY A 53 15.42 8.92 -16.97
N GLN A 54 16.59 8.81 -16.34
CA GLN A 54 17.12 7.57 -15.79
C GLN A 54 16.34 7.15 -14.53
N PRO A 55 16.28 5.84 -14.22
CA PRO A 55 15.72 5.38 -12.95
C PRO A 55 16.54 5.91 -11.78
N PRO A 56 15.91 6.15 -10.61
CA PRO A 56 16.64 6.31 -9.37
C PRO A 56 17.46 5.08 -9.01
N ILE A 57 18.51 5.27 -8.22
CA ILE A 57 19.32 4.20 -7.63
C ILE A 57 18.68 3.83 -6.29
N GLY A 58 18.28 2.58 -6.12
CA GLY A 58 17.69 2.08 -4.88
C GLY A 58 16.21 1.73 -5.01
N CYS A 59 15.79 0.69 -4.29
CA CYS A 59 14.46 0.12 -4.47
C CYS A 59 13.35 1.04 -3.95
N SER A 60 13.54 1.66 -2.79
CA SER A 60 12.62 2.66 -2.24
C SER A 60 12.36 3.81 -3.20
N GLU A 61 13.42 4.33 -3.81
CA GLU A 61 13.40 5.45 -4.73
C GLU A 61 12.73 5.05 -6.05
N ILE A 62 12.98 3.84 -6.55
CA ILE A 62 12.29 3.29 -7.74
C ILE A 62 10.78 3.17 -7.48
N VAL A 63 10.36 2.66 -6.32
CA VAL A 63 8.94 2.54 -5.97
C VAL A 63 8.27 3.91 -5.91
N ASP A 64 8.90 4.89 -5.25
CA ASP A 64 8.36 6.25 -5.15
C ASP A 64 8.30 6.94 -6.51
N TRP A 65 9.35 6.80 -7.33
CA TRP A 65 9.39 7.33 -8.69
C TRP A 65 8.31 6.71 -9.58
N ALA A 66 8.11 5.39 -9.51
CA ALA A 66 7.11 4.70 -10.30
C ALA A 66 5.70 5.20 -9.95
N ARG A 67 5.40 5.30 -8.66
CA ARG A 67 4.11 5.81 -8.17
C ARG A 67 3.89 7.28 -8.54
N HIS A 68 4.94 8.11 -8.51
CA HIS A 68 4.85 9.47 -9.01
C HIS A 68 4.46 9.52 -10.50
N ASN A 69 4.88 8.53 -11.28
CA ASN A 69 4.49 8.35 -12.68
C ASN A 69 3.20 7.52 -12.85
N GLY A 70 2.40 7.35 -11.79
CA GLY A 70 1.10 6.69 -11.82
C GLY A 70 1.13 5.16 -11.75
N ALA A 71 2.28 4.55 -11.44
CA ALA A 71 2.35 3.11 -11.28
C ALA A 71 1.48 2.60 -10.13
N VAL A 72 0.95 1.40 -10.30
CA VAL A 72 0.15 0.68 -9.31
C VAL A 72 0.82 -0.64 -8.95
N ASP A 73 0.50 -1.23 -7.81
CA ASP A 73 1.17 -2.46 -7.37
C ASP A 73 0.78 -3.66 -8.26
N ARG A 74 1.75 -4.51 -8.58
CA ARG A 74 1.59 -5.70 -9.42
C ARG A 74 1.28 -6.94 -8.58
N ASP A 75 0.16 -7.60 -8.86
CA ASP A 75 -0.35 -8.86 -8.26
C ASP A 75 -0.60 -8.77 -6.73
N VAL A 76 0.20 -7.99 -6.01
CA VAL A 76 0.30 -7.91 -4.56
C VAL A 76 0.55 -6.47 -4.13
N SER A 77 -0.32 -5.91 -3.30
CA SER A 77 -0.06 -4.69 -2.54
C SER A 77 0.44 -5.04 -1.14
N ARG A 78 1.51 -4.37 -0.70
CA ARG A 78 2.04 -4.49 0.67
C ARG A 78 1.89 -3.15 1.38
N VAL A 79 1.19 -3.15 2.50
CA VAL A 79 0.84 -1.94 3.25
C VAL A 79 1.08 -2.18 4.73
N ARG A 80 1.88 -1.32 5.36
CA ARG A 80 2.04 -1.36 6.81
C ARG A 80 1.07 -0.37 7.43
N LEU A 81 0.25 -0.87 8.34
CA LEU A 81 -0.60 -0.07 9.20
C LEU A 81 0.04 -0.01 10.58
N VAL A 82 0.25 1.20 11.08
CA VAL A 82 0.60 1.44 12.49
C VAL A 82 -0.63 2.04 13.14
N VAL A 83 -1.27 1.28 14.02
CA VAL A 83 -2.52 1.65 14.68
C VAL A 83 -2.24 1.92 16.14
N GLN A 84 -2.55 3.12 16.61
CA GLN A 84 -2.35 3.52 18.00
C GLN A 84 -3.68 3.84 18.66
N GLY A 85 -3.92 3.29 19.86
CA GLY A 85 -5.06 3.67 20.69
C GLY A 85 -4.88 5.09 21.22
N VAL A 86 -5.86 5.96 21.04
CA VAL A 86 -5.77 7.38 21.49
C VAL A 86 -6.78 7.73 22.57
N THR A 87 -7.89 6.99 22.65
CA THR A 87 -8.93 7.18 23.69
C THR A 87 -8.52 6.54 25.02
N ASP A 88 -9.09 7.04 26.12
CA ASP A 88 -8.94 6.43 27.46
C ASP A 88 -9.75 5.13 27.62
N GLN A 89 -10.65 4.83 26.68
CA GLN A 89 -11.36 3.54 26.64
C GLN A 89 -10.53 2.50 25.88
N GLY A 90 -10.60 1.23 26.29
CA GLY A 90 -10.05 0.13 25.51
C GLY A 90 -10.72 0.04 24.14
N VAL A 91 -9.92 -0.13 23.10
CA VAL A 91 -10.36 -0.32 21.71
C VAL A 91 -10.13 -1.77 21.33
N LEU A 92 -11.20 -2.49 20.98
CA LEU A 92 -11.08 -3.78 20.30
C LEU A 92 -11.15 -3.55 18.79
N ILE A 93 -10.11 -3.88 18.07
CA ILE A 93 -10.13 -4.05 16.61
C ILE A 93 -10.54 -5.49 16.35
N ASP A 94 -11.76 -5.73 15.88
CA ASP A 94 -12.27 -7.09 15.63
C ASP A 94 -12.26 -7.48 14.16
N ASN A 95 -12.05 -6.53 13.24
CA ASN A 95 -11.89 -6.81 11.82
C ASN A 95 -10.98 -5.79 11.12
N LEU A 96 -10.30 -6.26 10.08
CA LEU A 96 -9.61 -5.45 9.08
C LEU A 96 -10.02 -5.99 7.71
N ARG A 97 -10.64 -5.15 6.88
CA ARG A 97 -11.13 -5.58 5.56
C ARG A 97 -10.83 -4.56 4.47
N ALA A 98 -10.74 -5.03 3.25
CA ALA A 98 -10.73 -4.18 2.08
C ALA A 98 -12.16 -3.92 1.61
N LYS A 99 -12.47 -2.65 1.36
CA LYS A 99 -13.67 -2.22 0.66
C LYS A 99 -13.30 -1.94 -0.79
N VAL A 100 -13.78 -2.80 -1.67
CA VAL A 100 -13.57 -2.69 -3.11
C VAL A 100 -14.43 -1.55 -3.67
N ILE A 101 -13.80 -0.57 -4.28
CA ILE A 101 -14.45 0.56 -4.97
C ILE A 101 -14.75 0.16 -6.41
N ARG A 102 -13.78 -0.47 -7.08
CA ARG A 102 -13.91 -0.93 -8.46
C ARG A 102 -13.10 -2.19 -8.68
N HIS A 103 -13.64 -3.14 -9.44
CA HIS A 103 -12.96 -4.38 -9.80
C HIS A 103 -13.16 -4.70 -11.29
N THR A 104 -12.06 -4.77 -12.03
CA THR A 104 -12.01 -5.27 -13.41
C THR A 104 -11.33 -6.64 -13.42
N ARG A 105 -12.07 -7.70 -13.77
CA ARG A 105 -11.56 -9.09 -13.71
C ARG A 105 -10.44 -9.39 -14.70
N THR A 106 -10.45 -8.70 -15.84
CA THR A 106 -9.38 -8.78 -16.83
C THR A 106 -8.46 -7.60 -16.60
N PRO A 107 -7.23 -7.81 -16.13
CA PRO A 107 -6.28 -6.72 -16.02
C PRO A 107 -6.06 -6.09 -17.39
N GLU A 108 -6.16 -4.76 -17.47
CA GLU A 108 -5.77 -4.05 -18.68
C GLU A 108 -4.30 -4.36 -18.99
N PRO A 109 -3.90 -4.44 -20.28
CA PRO A 109 -2.50 -4.41 -20.64
C PRO A 109 -1.92 -3.08 -20.15
N ALA A 110 -1.25 -3.10 -19.00
CA ALA A 110 -0.83 -1.88 -18.33
C ALA A 110 0.70 -1.73 -18.39
N GLY A 111 1.19 -1.19 -19.50
CA GLY A 111 2.52 -0.59 -19.51
C GLY A 111 3.71 -1.51 -19.20
N VAL A 112 4.45 -1.19 -18.14
CA VAL A 112 5.83 -1.62 -17.87
C VAL A 112 5.86 -2.17 -16.45
N GLU A 113 6.29 -3.42 -16.31
CA GLU A 113 6.55 -3.99 -14.99
C GLU A 113 7.90 -3.52 -14.48
N LEU A 114 7.98 -3.02 -13.23
CA LEU A 114 9.22 -2.69 -12.53
C LEU A 114 9.46 -3.67 -11.38
N ARG A 115 10.72 -4.06 -11.15
CA ARG A 115 11.13 -4.91 -10.00
C ARG A 115 12.33 -4.33 -9.27
N CYS A 116 12.32 -4.41 -7.95
CA CYS A 116 13.47 -4.15 -7.08
C CYS A 116 13.32 -4.89 -5.73
N GLY A 117 14.42 -5.11 -5.00
CA GLY A 117 14.44 -5.79 -3.68
C GLY A 117 15.48 -6.92 -3.57
N GLY A 118 15.66 -7.52 -2.37
CA GLY A 118 16.59 -8.65 -2.13
C GLY A 118 17.30 -8.65 -0.76
N ALA A 119 17.66 -9.85 -0.27
CA ALA A 119 18.03 -10.23 1.10
C ALA A 119 18.57 -9.11 2.03
N GLN A 120 17.70 -8.69 2.97
CA GLN A 120 18.02 -7.97 4.20
C GLN A 120 17.35 -8.68 5.39
N GLY A 121 17.73 -8.33 6.62
CA GLY A 121 17.25 -8.98 7.85
C GLY A 121 15.73 -8.91 8.03
N VAL A 122 15.17 -9.91 8.72
CA VAL A 122 13.72 -10.07 8.94
C VAL A 122 13.32 -9.51 10.30
N ALA A 123 12.29 -8.66 10.33
CA ALA A 123 11.55 -8.35 11.54
C ALA A 123 10.27 -9.22 11.58
N THR A 124 9.73 -9.51 12.77
CA THR A 124 8.51 -10.33 12.94
C THR A 124 7.26 -9.54 13.35
N PRO A 125 6.82 -8.49 12.63
CA PRO A 125 5.46 -7.98 12.78
C PRO A 125 4.40 -9.00 12.40
N ARG A 126 3.15 -8.68 12.71
CA ARG A 126 2.02 -9.54 12.35
C ARG A 126 1.74 -9.43 10.87
N ARG A 127 1.91 -10.56 10.18
CA ARG A 127 1.61 -10.68 8.77
C ARG A 127 0.15 -11.08 8.61
N VAL A 128 -0.59 -10.26 7.90
CA VAL A 128 -1.98 -10.51 7.56
C VAL A 128 -2.15 -10.44 6.05
N VAL A 129 -3.08 -11.25 5.52
CA VAL A 129 -3.34 -11.37 4.09
C VAL A 129 -4.81 -11.05 3.80
N ILE A 130 -5.07 -10.38 2.68
CA ILE A 130 -6.40 -10.14 2.14
C ILE A 130 -6.44 -10.63 0.70
N ASP A 131 -7.44 -11.46 0.37
CA ASP A 131 -7.79 -11.75 -1.01
C ASP A 131 -8.80 -10.70 -1.50
N LEU A 132 -8.37 -9.79 -2.38
CA LEU A 132 -9.22 -8.74 -2.93
C LEU A 132 -10.29 -9.27 -3.90
N ASP A 133 -10.14 -10.52 -4.36
CA ASP A 133 -11.12 -11.17 -5.24
C ASP A 133 -12.23 -11.89 -4.46
N ALA A 134 -12.13 -11.96 -3.12
CA ALA A 134 -13.15 -12.56 -2.26
C ALA A 134 -14.44 -11.73 -2.24
N GLU A 135 -15.57 -12.40 -1.96
CA GLU A 135 -16.87 -11.71 -1.77
C GLU A 135 -16.82 -10.74 -0.58
N GLU A 136 -16.15 -11.15 0.50
CA GLU A 136 -15.84 -10.33 1.66
C GLU A 136 -14.31 -10.33 1.90
N PRO A 137 -13.58 -9.35 1.34
CA PRO A 137 -12.12 -9.25 1.47
C PRO A 137 -11.64 -8.91 2.90
N ALA A 138 -11.72 -9.86 3.83
CA ALA A 138 -11.29 -9.71 5.21
C ALA A 138 -9.86 -10.23 5.43
N ALA A 139 -9.15 -9.62 6.37
CA ALA A 139 -7.81 -9.99 6.74
C ALA A 139 -7.79 -11.29 7.54
N ALA A 140 -6.90 -12.20 7.15
CA ALA A 140 -6.55 -13.39 7.90
C ALA A 140 -5.06 -13.35 8.28
N TYR A 141 -4.66 -14.03 9.34
CA TYR A 141 -3.23 -14.22 9.60
C TYR A 141 -2.59 -15.06 8.52
N ALA A 142 -1.37 -14.68 8.13
CA ALA A 142 -0.58 -15.44 7.15
C ALA A 142 -0.08 -16.78 7.71
N GLU A 143 0.03 -16.89 9.04
CA GLU A 143 0.60 -18.05 9.73
C GLU A 143 -0.47 -18.80 10.54
N GLU A 144 -0.39 -20.12 10.52
CA GLU A 144 -1.19 -20.99 11.37
C GLU A 144 -0.52 -21.20 12.73
N ILE A 145 -1.33 -21.23 13.79
CA ILE A 145 -0.91 -21.64 15.13
C ILE A 145 -1.56 -23.00 15.41
N ALA A 146 -0.73 -24.02 15.63
CA ALA A 146 -1.17 -25.39 15.87
C ALA A 146 -2.13 -25.94 14.78
N GLY A 147 -1.83 -25.64 13.51
CA GLY A 147 -2.61 -26.11 12.36
C GLY A 147 -3.93 -25.39 12.12
N ARG A 148 -4.12 -24.20 12.71
CA ARG A 148 -5.31 -23.35 12.52
C ARG A 148 -4.93 -21.89 12.35
N ILE A 149 -5.66 -21.18 11.48
CA ILE A 149 -5.59 -19.73 11.40
C ILE A 149 -6.28 -19.14 12.65
N PRO A 150 -5.60 -18.33 13.47
CA PRO A 150 -6.22 -17.70 14.63
C PRO A 150 -7.31 -16.70 14.21
N LEU A 151 -8.27 -16.43 15.10
CA LEU A 151 -9.25 -15.37 14.88
C LEU A 151 -8.56 -14.01 14.92
N PHE A 152 -8.85 -13.16 13.92
CA PHE A 152 -8.37 -11.78 13.90
C PHE A 152 -8.97 -11.01 15.08
N GLY A 153 -8.15 -10.22 15.77
CA GLY A 153 -8.61 -9.44 16.91
C GLY A 153 -7.46 -8.86 17.75
N PHE A 154 -7.57 -7.59 18.11
CA PHE A 154 -6.55 -6.85 18.88
C PHE A 154 -7.18 -5.87 19.84
N THR A 155 -6.64 -5.78 21.05
CA THR A 155 -7.05 -4.74 22.01
C THR A 155 -5.93 -3.73 22.16
N LEU A 156 -6.29 -2.44 22.08
CA LEU A 156 -5.39 -1.33 22.31
C LEU A 156 -5.91 -0.48 23.48
N GLN A 157 -5.04 -0.22 24.44
CA GLN A 157 -5.19 0.85 25.41
C GLN A 157 -4.60 2.15 24.85
N LYS A 158 -4.82 3.26 25.57
CA LYS A 158 -4.21 4.55 25.23
C LYS A 158 -2.69 4.45 25.15
N GLY A 159 -2.14 4.86 24.00
CA GLY A 159 -0.71 4.85 23.73
C GLY A 159 -0.17 3.51 23.25
N GLU A 160 -0.92 2.41 23.41
CA GLU A 160 -0.54 1.12 22.84
C GLU A 160 -0.60 1.18 21.32
N THR A 161 0.34 0.49 20.67
CA THR A 161 0.51 0.49 19.22
C THR A 161 0.54 -0.95 18.72
N GLU A 162 -0.25 -1.23 17.69
CA GLU A 162 -0.20 -2.47 16.94
C GLU A 162 0.25 -2.20 15.50
N ILE A 163 1.05 -3.11 14.94
CA ILE A 163 1.57 -3.00 13.57
C ILE A 163 1.07 -4.18 12.76
N PHE A 164 0.35 -3.90 11.67
CA PHE A 164 -0.08 -4.89 10.68
C PHE A 164 0.73 -4.74 9.41
N ASP A 165 1.46 -5.79 9.04
CA ASP A 165 2.06 -5.93 7.71
C ASP A 165 1.05 -6.66 6.83
N LEU A 166 0.24 -5.89 6.11
CA LEU A 166 -0.81 -6.39 5.23
C LEU A 166 -0.24 -6.72 3.84
N THR A 167 -0.59 -7.89 3.33
CA THR A 167 -0.39 -8.30 1.94
C THR A 167 -1.75 -8.54 1.29
N ALA A 168 -2.14 -7.69 0.34
CA ALA A 168 -3.40 -7.82 -0.41
C ALA A 168 -3.11 -8.36 -1.82
N THR A 169 -3.84 -9.39 -2.26
CA THR A 169 -3.61 -10.04 -3.57
C THR A 169 -4.84 -9.96 -4.47
N THR A 170 -4.64 -9.92 -5.79
CA THR A 170 -5.74 -10.01 -6.77
C THR A 170 -5.29 -10.68 -8.07
N LYS A 171 -6.26 -11.21 -8.82
CA LYS A 171 -6.11 -11.71 -10.20
C LYS A 171 -6.67 -10.75 -11.25
N GLY A 172 -7.27 -9.64 -10.83
CA GLY A 172 -7.83 -8.57 -11.65
C GLY A 172 -7.13 -7.22 -11.43
N THR A 173 -7.80 -6.13 -11.77
CA THR A 173 -7.44 -4.76 -11.37
C THR A 173 -8.46 -4.25 -10.36
N VAL A 174 -8.01 -3.94 -9.15
CA VAL A 174 -8.87 -3.56 -8.02
C VAL A 174 -8.46 -2.19 -7.50
N GLU A 175 -9.43 -1.29 -7.39
CA GLU A 175 -9.35 -0.05 -6.62
C GLU A 175 -10.05 -0.27 -5.28
N TRP A 176 -9.40 0.06 -4.18
CA TRP A 176 -9.88 -0.30 -2.84
C TRP A 176 -9.40 0.64 -1.75
N VAL A 177 -10.09 0.63 -0.61
CA VAL A 177 -9.65 1.24 0.65
C VAL A 177 -9.71 0.20 1.76
N LEU A 178 -9.07 0.48 2.88
CA LEU A 178 -9.15 -0.37 4.07
C LEU A 178 -10.22 0.14 5.02
N GLU A 179 -10.86 -0.77 5.74
CA GLU A 179 -11.77 -0.46 6.83
C GLU A 179 -11.37 -1.30 8.05
N LEU A 180 -11.16 -0.62 9.18
CA LEU A 180 -10.98 -1.22 10.50
C LEU A 180 -12.32 -1.17 11.21
N ASP A 181 -12.88 -2.33 11.56
CA ASP A 181 -14.07 -2.40 12.41
C ASP A 181 -13.63 -2.52 13.87
N LEU A 182 -14.23 -1.69 14.72
CA LEU A 182 -13.81 -1.43 16.09
C LEU A 182 -15.00 -1.55 17.04
N VAL A 183 -14.71 -1.92 18.29
CA VAL A 183 -15.61 -1.77 19.43
C VAL A 183 -14.93 -0.90 20.48
N VAL A 184 -15.59 0.20 20.87
CA VAL A 184 -15.08 1.15 21.86
C VAL A 184 -16.19 1.42 22.86
N GLY A 185 -15.96 1.11 24.14
CA GLY A 185 -16.99 1.28 25.17
C GLY A 185 -18.29 0.50 24.93
N GLY A 186 -18.26 -0.54 24.09
CA GLY A 186 -19.44 -1.33 23.69
C GLY A 186 -20.12 -0.87 22.40
N GLU A 187 -19.69 0.24 21.79
CA GLU A 187 -20.24 0.73 20.53
C GLU A 187 -19.36 0.31 19.35
N ARG A 188 -20.00 -0.11 18.25
CA ARG A 188 -19.31 -0.44 17.00
C ARG A 188 -19.02 0.81 16.17
N GLN A 189 -17.81 0.89 15.64
CA GLN A 189 -17.36 1.97 14.76
C GLN A 189 -16.52 1.40 13.62
N THR A 190 -16.54 2.04 12.46
CA THR A 190 -15.67 1.68 11.33
C THR A 190 -14.79 2.86 10.98
N VAL A 191 -13.49 2.64 10.86
CA VAL A 191 -12.50 3.65 10.44
C VAL A 191 -12.01 3.28 9.05
N GLU A 192 -12.31 4.12 8.06
CA GLU A 192 -11.74 4.02 6.72
C GLU A 192 -10.28 4.49 6.73
N VAL A 193 -9.43 3.74 6.05
CA VAL A 193 -7.99 3.95 5.94
C VAL A 193 -7.62 4.03 4.46
N THR A 194 -7.06 5.18 4.07
CA THR A 194 -6.69 5.50 2.69
C THR A 194 -5.17 5.57 2.54
N ASN A 195 -4.69 5.47 1.30
CA ASN A 195 -3.30 5.73 0.96
C ASN A 195 -3.06 7.24 0.87
N ARG A 196 -2.79 7.89 2.00
CA ARG A 196 -2.52 9.35 2.07
C ARG A 196 -3.62 10.19 1.40
N GLY A 197 -4.89 9.81 1.60
CA GLY A 197 -6.05 10.49 1.02
C GLY A 197 -6.54 9.94 -0.33
N ALA A 198 -5.83 8.96 -0.92
CA ALA A 198 -6.25 8.27 -2.14
C ALA A 198 -6.63 6.81 -1.88
N SER A 199 -7.38 6.20 -2.80
CA SER A 199 -7.56 4.75 -2.85
C SER A 199 -6.24 4.03 -3.14
N PHE A 200 -6.16 2.77 -2.72
CA PHE A 200 -5.14 1.84 -3.20
C PHE A 200 -5.55 1.29 -4.56
N MET A 201 -4.56 0.90 -5.37
CA MET A 201 -4.80 0.21 -6.62
C MET A 201 -3.80 -0.93 -6.78
N THR A 202 -4.32 -2.12 -7.08
CA THR A 202 -3.56 -3.35 -7.29
C THR A 202 -4.02 -3.96 -8.60
N THR A 203 -3.09 -4.38 -9.46
CA THR A 203 -3.44 -5.03 -10.72
C THR A 203 -2.63 -6.28 -10.95
N ALA A 204 -3.28 -7.34 -11.39
CA ALA A 204 -2.57 -8.50 -11.88
C ALA A 204 -1.87 -8.21 -13.21
N TRP A 205 -0.85 -9.00 -13.53
CA TRP A 205 -0.04 -8.82 -14.74
C TRP A 205 -0.17 -9.96 -15.73
N ARG A 206 -0.22 -9.61 -17.02
CA ARG A 206 -0.36 -10.58 -18.12
C ARG A 206 0.65 -10.36 -19.27
N SER A 207 1.53 -9.36 -19.19
CA SER A 207 2.51 -9.13 -20.26
C SER A 207 3.67 -10.12 -20.20
N SER A 208 4.27 -10.41 -21.35
CA SER A 208 5.45 -11.27 -21.48
C SER A 208 6.78 -10.53 -21.30
N ARG A 209 6.73 -9.23 -21.00
CA ARG A 209 7.91 -8.35 -20.87
C ARG A 209 7.90 -7.62 -19.55
N THR A 210 9.07 -7.48 -18.96
CA THR A 210 9.30 -6.76 -17.70
C THR A 210 10.51 -5.85 -17.87
N TYR A 211 10.55 -4.75 -17.14
CA TYR A 211 11.69 -3.84 -17.12
C TYR A 211 12.22 -3.77 -15.71
N GLN A 212 13.52 -3.90 -15.54
CA GLN A 212 14.12 -3.98 -14.22
C GLN A 212 15.24 -2.97 -14.12
N VAL A 213 15.46 -2.44 -12.93
CA VAL A 213 16.72 -1.75 -12.61
C VAL A 213 17.57 -2.80 -11.90
N PRO A 214 18.68 -3.27 -12.51
CA PRO A 214 19.62 -4.14 -11.82
C PRO A 214 20.08 -3.51 -10.50
N ALA A 215 20.35 -4.34 -9.50
CA ALA A 215 20.75 -3.85 -8.19
C ALA A 215 22.02 -2.98 -8.29
N GLY A 216 21.94 -1.75 -7.76
CA GLY A 216 23.06 -0.81 -7.72
C GLY A 216 23.34 -0.08 -9.04
N THR A 217 22.45 -0.14 -10.03
CA THR A 217 22.61 0.58 -11.31
C THR A 217 21.58 1.69 -11.48
N ASP A 218 21.79 2.52 -12.51
CA ASP A 218 20.98 3.68 -12.91
C ASP A 218 20.44 3.55 -14.34
N TYR A 219 20.25 2.31 -14.80
CA TYR A 219 19.73 2.02 -16.13
C TYR A 219 18.71 0.87 -16.09
N TRP A 220 17.82 0.85 -17.07
CA TRP A 220 16.83 -0.22 -17.21
C TRP A 220 17.36 -1.35 -18.07
N VAL A 221 16.91 -2.56 -17.79
CA VAL A 221 17.04 -3.71 -18.67
C VAL A 221 15.65 -4.23 -19.02
N GLU A 222 15.46 -4.68 -20.26
CA GLU A 222 14.24 -5.39 -20.66
C GLU A 222 14.47 -6.89 -20.45
N CYS A 223 13.65 -7.53 -19.64
CA CYS A 223 13.73 -8.95 -19.34
C CYS A 223 12.49 -9.68 -19.86
N SER A 224 12.70 -10.88 -20.44
CA SER A 224 11.58 -11.76 -20.80
C SER A 224 10.92 -12.34 -19.54
N ALA A 225 9.60 -12.48 -19.55
CA ALA A 225 8.85 -13.07 -18.44
C ALA A 225 8.99 -14.61 -18.33
N SER A 226 9.70 -15.27 -19.25
CA SER A 226 9.89 -16.73 -19.28
C SER A 226 11.09 -17.20 -18.45
N VAL A 227 11.00 -18.44 -17.95
CA VAL A 227 12.05 -19.11 -17.15
C VAL A 227 13.36 -19.20 -17.93
N GLY A 228 14.43 -18.62 -17.37
CA GLY A 228 15.70 -18.37 -18.07
C GLY A 228 15.76 -16.92 -18.56
N THR A 229 15.76 -15.98 -17.62
CA THR A 229 15.63 -14.54 -17.84
C THR A 229 16.83 -13.98 -18.60
N GLU A 230 16.79 -14.05 -19.93
CA GLU A 230 17.67 -13.25 -20.76
C GLU A 230 17.16 -11.81 -20.72
N CYS A 231 17.87 -10.95 -19.98
CA CYS A 231 17.67 -9.51 -20.00
C CYS A 231 18.54 -8.91 -21.11
N LYS A 232 17.96 -8.05 -21.94
CA LYS A 232 18.73 -7.24 -22.89
C LYS A 232 19.43 -6.10 -22.16
N GLU A 233 20.64 -5.77 -22.58
CA GLU A 233 21.39 -4.63 -22.04
C GLU A 233 20.67 -3.31 -22.36
N ASN A 234 20.62 -2.42 -21.37
CA ASN A 234 20.31 -0.99 -21.42
C ASN A 234 19.16 -0.55 -22.32
N VAL A 235 18.01 -0.29 -21.73
CA VAL A 235 16.83 0.29 -22.38
C VAL A 235 16.50 1.65 -21.77
N SER A 236 16.06 2.62 -22.59
CA SER A 236 15.58 3.91 -22.09
C SER A 236 14.08 3.87 -21.81
N PRO A 237 13.53 4.60 -20.81
CA PRO A 237 12.09 4.65 -20.57
C PRO A 237 11.25 5.14 -21.75
N VAL A 238 11.85 5.94 -22.64
CA VAL A 238 11.18 6.38 -23.87
C VAL A 238 10.95 5.23 -24.86
N ASP A 239 11.76 4.16 -24.77
CA ASP A 239 11.69 2.97 -25.60
C ASP A 239 10.84 1.86 -24.98
N PHE A 240 10.27 2.13 -23.79
CA PHE A 240 9.37 1.19 -23.14
C PHE A 240 8.16 0.92 -24.02
N ARG A 241 7.95 -0.36 -24.29
CA ARG A 241 6.78 -0.85 -25.00
C ARG A 241 5.63 -0.99 -24.02
N TYR A 242 4.82 0.05 -23.93
CA TYR A 242 3.55 0.00 -23.24
C TYR A 242 2.63 -0.94 -24.02
N SER A 243 2.18 -2.03 -23.39
CA SER A 243 1.21 -2.92 -24.04
C SER A 243 -0.08 -2.15 -24.35
N SER A 244 -0.59 -2.35 -25.57
CA SER A 244 -1.88 -1.83 -26.04
C SER A 244 -3.02 -2.73 -25.65
#